data_AF-A0A534NLR6-F1
#
_entry.id   AF-A0A534NLR6-F1
#
_cell.length_a   1.000
_cell.length_b   1.000
_cell.length_c   1.000
_cell.angle_alpha   90.00
_cell.angle_beta   90.00
_cell.angle_gamma   90.00
#
_symmetry.space_group_name_H-M   'P 1'
#
loop_
_entity.id
_entity.type
_entity.pdbx_description
1 polymer ?
#
loop_
_entity_poly.entity_id
_entity_poly.type
_entity_poly.pdbx_seq_one_letter_code
_entity_poly.pdbx_strand_id
1 'polypeptide(L)'
;MIRLAARVRPRQRSGMLVRLLEGRPAGQVDDLNGAVVRAASEVGVAAPLNARLVELVHGIERGEERLGPHQLAALRTAFCAAR
;
A
#
# COMPACT_ATOMS: atom_id res chain seq x y z
N MET A 1 -1.10 15.45 -13.03
CA MET A 1 0.26 15.03 -12.59
C MET A 1 0.52 13.53 -12.75
N ILE A 2 -0.23 12.63 -12.09
CA ILE A 2 0.02 11.16 -12.15
C ILE A 2 0.02 10.61 -13.59
N ARG A 3 -0.95 11.01 -14.44
CA ARG A 3 -1.00 10.58 -15.85
C ARG A 3 0.20 11.05 -16.68
N LEU A 4 0.72 12.26 -16.41
CA LEU A 4 1.89 12.78 -17.10
C LEU A 4 3.16 12.04 -16.65
N ALA A 5 3.33 11.84 -15.34
CA ALA A 5 4.44 11.05 -14.80
C ALA A 5 4.46 9.61 -15.35
N ALA A 6 3.29 8.95 -15.43
CA ALA A 6 3.16 7.63 -16.03
C ALA A 6 3.53 7.61 -17.52
N ARG A 7 3.29 8.71 -18.26
CA ARG A 7 3.59 8.79 -19.70
C ARG A 7 5.06 9.09 -19.98
N VAL A 8 5.69 9.93 -19.16
CA VAL A 8 7.12 10.29 -19.26
C VAL A 8 8.02 9.19 -18.71
N ARG A 9 7.56 8.45 -17.69
CA ARG A 9 8.32 7.38 -17.02
C ARG A 9 7.48 6.10 -16.91
N PRO A 10 7.12 5.45 -18.03
CA PRO A 10 6.21 4.30 -18.04
C PRO A 10 6.74 3.06 -17.30
N ARG A 11 8.05 3.02 -17.03
CA ARG A 11 8.71 1.93 -16.29
C ARG A 11 9.10 2.31 -14.87
N GLN A 12 8.68 3.48 -14.36
CA GLN A 12 9.00 3.88 -12.99
C GLN A 12 8.34 2.94 -11.99
N ARG A 13 9.14 2.46 -11.04
CA ARG A 13 8.71 1.67 -9.90
C ARG A 13 8.98 2.47 -8.62
N SER A 14 8.12 2.33 -7.62
CA SER A 14 8.41 2.88 -6.30
C SER A 14 9.57 2.09 -5.65
N GLY A 15 10.31 2.71 -4.74
CA GLY A 15 11.38 2.03 -4.02
C GLY A 15 10.88 0.80 -3.24
N MET A 16 9.71 0.90 -2.61
CA MET A 16 9.05 -0.23 -1.96
C MET A 16 8.76 -1.37 -2.94
N LEU A 17 8.25 -1.07 -4.15
CA LEU A 17 7.99 -2.09 -5.17
C LEU A 17 9.28 -2.77 -5.65
N VAL A 18 10.36 -2.00 -5.85
CA VAL A 18 11.66 -2.58 -6.23
C VAL A 18 12.15 -3.57 -5.17
N ARG A 19 12.11 -3.19 -3.88
CA ARG A 19 12.52 -4.08 -2.78
C ARG A 19 11.68 -5.35 -2.70
N LEU A 20 10.35 -5.24 -2.80
CA LEU A 20 9.47 -6.41 -2.78
C LEU A 20 9.76 -7.36 -3.96
N LEU A 21 10.05 -6.81 -5.15
CA LEU A 21 10.46 -7.60 -6.31
C LEU A 21 11.84 -8.29 -6.13
N GLU A 22 12.72 -7.73 -5.30
CA GLU A 22 13.99 -8.32 -4.90
C GLU A 22 13.85 -9.35 -3.76
N GLY A 23 12.63 -9.63 -3.28
CA GLY A 23 12.41 -10.52 -2.13
C GLY A 23 12.84 -9.92 -0.79
N ARG A 24 12.98 -8.60 -0.73
CA ARG A 24 13.32 -7.85 0.49
C ARG A 24 12.05 -7.26 1.10
N PRO A 25 12.00 -7.01 2.42
CA PRO A 25 10.90 -6.25 3.02
C PRO A 25 10.69 -4.93 2.26
N ALA A 26 9.49 -4.34 2.22
CA ALA A 26 9.25 -3.00 1.69
C ALA A 26 9.84 -1.90 2.58
N GLY A 27 9.74 -2.10 3.91
CA GLY A 27 10.42 -1.33 4.97
C GLY A 27 10.10 0.16 5.10
N GLN A 28 9.11 0.69 4.38
CA GLN A 28 8.64 2.08 4.53
C GLN A 28 7.11 2.16 4.71
N VAL A 29 6.42 1.01 4.71
CA VAL A 29 4.94 1.01 4.76
C VAL A 29 4.42 1.53 6.10
N ASP A 30 5.11 1.25 7.21
CA ASP A 30 4.74 1.70 8.55
C ASP A 30 4.99 3.18 8.81
N ASP A 31 5.99 3.75 8.13
CA ASP A 31 6.36 5.16 8.21
C ASP A 31 5.49 6.04 7.31
N LEU A 32 4.85 5.44 6.30
CA LEU A 32 3.97 6.13 5.36
C LEU A 32 2.50 5.83 5.66
N ASN A 33 2.02 4.65 5.30
CA ASN A 33 0.63 4.26 5.49
C ASN A 33 0.31 4.04 6.97
N GLY A 34 1.23 3.41 7.72
CA GLY A 34 1.09 3.22 9.16
C GLY A 34 1.05 4.55 9.93
N ALA A 35 1.81 5.56 9.49
CA ALA A 35 1.74 6.90 10.07
C ALA A 35 0.36 7.55 9.89
N VAL A 36 -0.28 7.35 8.73
CA VAL A 36 -1.66 7.84 8.52
C VAL A 36 -2.64 7.11 9.43
N VAL A 37 -2.48 5.80 9.65
CA VAL A 37 -3.33 5.04 10.58
C VAL A 37 -3.19 5.56 12.01
N ARG A 38 -1.97 5.82 12.48
CA ARG A 38 -1.72 6.41 13.81
C ARG A 38 -2.35 7.79 13.95
N ALA A 39 -2.10 8.69 13.00
CA ALA A 39 -2.67 10.03 13.01
C ALA A 39 -4.20 10.03 12.96
N ALA A 40 -4.81 9.10 12.21
CA ALA A 40 -6.26 8.94 12.17
C ALA A 40 -6.81 8.52 13.54
N SER A 41 -6.16 7.56 14.19
CA SER A 41 -6.53 7.12 15.54
C SER A 41 -6.46 8.25 16.57
N GLU A 42 -5.46 9.13 16.48
CA GLU A 42 -5.28 10.26 17.40
C GLU A 42 -6.45 11.27 17.34
N VAL A 43 -7.06 11.43 16.16
CA VAL A 43 -8.20 12.34 15.95
C VAL A 43 -9.56 11.61 15.94
N GLY A 44 -9.58 10.33 16.32
CA GLY A 44 -10.81 9.54 16.42
C GLY A 44 -11.48 9.21 15.08
N VAL A 45 -10.72 9.16 13.98
CA VAL A 45 -11.23 8.75 12.66
C VAL A 45 -10.57 7.46 12.20
N ALA A 46 -11.27 6.69 11.36
CA ALA A 46 -10.72 5.48 10.77
C ALA A 46 -9.93 5.78 9.48
N ALA A 47 -8.84 5.05 9.23
CA ALA A 47 -8.10 5.06 7.96
C ALA A 47 -8.06 3.66 7.31
N PRO A 48 -9.23 3.05 6.99
CA PRO A 48 -9.34 1.63 6.63
C PRO A 48 -8.56 1.26 5.36
N LEU A 49 -8.47 2.16 4.38
CA LEU A 49 -7.67 1.92 3.18
C LEU A 49 -6.16 1.86 3.49
N ASN A 50 -5.66 2.74 4.37
CA ASN A 50 -4.27 2.71 4.79
C ASN A 50 -3.96 1.50 5.66
N ALA A 51 -4.87 1.14 6.58
CA ALA A 51 -4.73 -0.06 7.40
C ALA A 51 -4.63 -1.31 6.51
N ARG A 52 -5.52 -1.44 5.52
CA ARG A 52 -5.49 -2.57 4.59
C ARG A 52 -4.24 -2.62 3.73
N LEU A 53 -3.67 -1.47 3.35
CA LEU A 53 -2.39 -1.40 2.63
C LEU A 53 -1.24 -1.93 3.47
N VAL A 54 -1.16 -1.54 4.75
CA VAL A 54 -0.13 -2.02 5.69
C VAL A 54 -0.21 -3.55 5.82
N GLU A 55 -1.43 -4.08 6.07
CA GLU A 55 -1.66 -5.52 6.15
C GLU A 55 -1.24 -6.28 4.89
N LEU A 56 -1.61 -5.78 3.71
CA LEU A 56 -1.29 -6.40 2.43
C LEU A 56 0.23 -6.43 2.19
N VAL A 57 0.93 -5.32 2.46
CA VAL A 57 2.38 -5.27 2.29
C VAL A 57 3.06 -6.27 3.21
N HIS A 58 2.69 -6.32 4.49
CA HIS A 58 3.27 -7.31 5.40
C HIS A 58 2.91 -8.75 5.02
N GLY A 59 1.72 -9.01 4.49
CA GLY A 59 1.36 -10.32 3.94
C GLY A 59 2.26 -10.73 2.76
N ILE A 60 2.62 -9.78 1.87
CA ILE A 60 3.58 -10.02 0.79
C ILE A 60 4.98 -10.29 1.36
N GLU A 61 5.43 -9.50 2.35
CA GLU A 61 6.73 -9.68 3.00
C GLU A 61 6.87 -11.06 3.67
N ARG A 62 5.78 -11.60 4.23
CA ARG A 62 5.73 -12.94 4.82
C ARG A 62 5.52 -14.07 3.79
N GLY A 63 5.28 -13.74 2.53
CA GLY A 63 4.98 -14.72 1.48
C GLY A 63 3.56 -15.32 1.56
N GLU A 64 2.69 -14.74 2.38
CA GLU A 64 1.28 -15.15 2.54
C GLU A 64 0.40 -14.61 1.41
N GLU A 65 0.84 -13.55 0.74
CA GLU A 65 0.15 -12.92 -0.37
C GLU A 65 1.11 -12.71 -1.55
N ARG A 66 0.58 -12.80 -2.78
CA ARG A 66 1.37 -12.54 -3.99
C ARG A 66 1.27 -11.08 -4.37
N LEU A 67 2.39 -10.47 -4.73
CA LEU A 67 2.42 -9.15 -5.34
C LEU A 67 1.72 -9.20 -6.71
N GLY A 68 0.74 -8.33 -6.95
CA GLY A 68 0.09 -8.26 -8.26
C GLY A 68 -1.16 -7.38 -8.32
N PRO A 69 -1.67 -7.11 -9.54
CA PRO A 69 -2.85 -6.26 -9.73
C PRO A 69 -4.13 -6.75 -9.03
N HIS A 70 -4.23 -8.06 -8.73
CA HIS A 70 -5.40 -8.64 -8.03
C HIS A 70 -5.63 -8.02 -6.65
N GLN A 71 -4.58 -7.49 -6.03
CA GLN A 71 -4.64 -6.82 -4.72
C GLN A 71 -5.53 -5.57 -4.72
N LEU A 72 -5.77 -4.96 -5.89
CA LEU A 72 -6.72 -3.85 -6.03
C LEU A 72 -8.15 -4.24 -5.62
N ALA A 73 -8.54 -5.52 -5.80
CA ALA A 73 -9.85 -5.99 -5.35
C ALA A 73 -9.98 -5.94 -3.83
N ALA A 74 -8.93 -6.35 -3.10
CA ALA A 74 -8.91 -6.29 -1.64
C ALA A 74 -8.99 -4.84 -1.11
N LEU A 75 -8.31 -3.91 -1.79
CA LEU A 75 -8.36 -2.48 -1.45
C LEU A 75 -9.73 -1.85 -1.76
N ARG A 76 -10.37 -2.25 -2.86
CA ARG A 76 -11.71 -1.78 -3.22
C ARG A 76 -12.73 -2.15 -2.14
N THR A 77 -12.67 -3.37 -1.60
CA THR A 77 -13.55 -3.80 -0.51
C THR A 77 -13.38 -2.93 0.72
N ALA A 78 -12.14 -2.66 1.15
CA ALA A 78 -11.85 -1.79 2.29
C ALA A 78 -12.34 -0.34 2.06
N PHE A 79 -12.20 0.19 0.84
CA PHE A 79 -12.70 1.53 0.50
C PHE A 79 -14.23 1.62 0.49
N CYS A 80 -14.93 0.61 -0.01
CA CYS A 80 -16.38 0.60 -0.04
C CYS A 80 -16.99 0.41 1.35
N ALA A 81 -16.38 -0.39 2.23
CA ALA A 81 -16.85 -0.58 3.61
C ALA A 81 -16.68 0.68 4.49
N ALA A 82 -15.88 1.64 4.04
CA ALA A 82 -15.57 2.87 4.76
C ALA A 82 -16.47 4.07 4.39
N ARG A 83 -17.35 3.90 3.39
CA ARG A 83 -18.32 4.89 2.94
C ARG A 83 -19.71 4.53 3.43
#